data_AF-A0A2T9Z9W0-F1
#
_entry.id   AF-A0A2T9Z9W0-F1
#
_cell.length_a   1.000
_cell.length_b   1.000
_cell.length_c   1.000
_cell.angle_alpha   90.00
_cell.angle_beta   90.00
_cell.angle_gamma   90.00
#
_symmetry.space_group_name_H-M   'P 1'
#
loop_
_entity.id
_entity.type
_entity.pdbx_description
1 polymer ?
#
loop_
_entity_poly.entity_id
_entity_poly.type
_entity_poly.pdbx_seq_one_letter_code
_entity_poly.pdbx_strand_id
1 'polypeptide(L)'
;MDNSSLIAPNLFEQVDLKDSLFELLYSAVPPGSRPKRDATPNPAETKIYSLEEIGQLVQTNSWATVVLATRESISLMKDQEIGSILKYWTLRITSLVQLRKFYSANKEICNLEDSYRQWFFMNKVSGKSSNWITFWPFELCILRANLPYYAEEDIDTSINRICELISLCEEGNWVFVENVNNFLKETVIKKRSIQLSINLAGLLLNENCGFISKSHELFSKVRGLEGQSELDNMNWAFYYVAIGDWKQAKEAFEGIARSSESGTNYAAANNAAVCGFYLGNVPLMLQDLDKIMQEMPSIAGTDETLVFNYCSAVELACGGSWQRSLKVKKVIDVGQWAGDGFDIKVFKFSG
;
A
#
# COMPACT_ATOMS: atom_id res chain seq x y z
N MET A 1 4.27 -5.64 32.97
CA MET A 1 3.19 -4.62 32.88
C MET A 1 2.02 -5.32 32.22
N ASP A 2 0.81 -5.15 32.74
CA ASP A 2 -0.40 -5.78 32.18
C ASP A 2 -0.64 -5.23 30.75
N ASN A 3 -0.69 -6.12 29.76
CA ASN A 3 -0.92 -5.79 28.35
C ASN A 3 -2.35 -6.16 27.90
N SER A 4 -3.21 -6.58 28.83
CA SER A 4 -4.56 -7.09 28.57
C SER A 4 -5.43 -6.14 27.74
N SER A 5 -5.23 -4.82 27.88
CA SER A 5 -5.96 -3.80 27.12
C SER A 5 -5.59 -3.75 25.64
N LEU A 6 -4.42 -4.28 25.21
CA LEU A 6 -3.92 -4.24 23.83
C LEU A 6 -4.22 -5.51 23.02
N ILE A 7 -4.76 -6.52 23.69
CA ILE A 7 -5.10 -7.84 23.13
C ILE A 7 -6.58 -8.16 23.27
N ALA A 8 -7.37 -7.17 23.69
CA ALA A 8 -8.77 -7.35 24.02
C ALA A 8 -9.60 -7.66 22.75
N PRO A 9 -10.56 -8.62 22.78
CA PRO A 9 -11.31 -9.03 21.60
C PRO A 9 -12.12 -7.91 20.93
N ASN A 10 -12.51 -6.89 21.69
CA ASN A 10 -13.27 -5.73 21.21
C ASN A 10 -12.44 -4.76 20.37
N LEU A 11 -11.12 -4.94 20.29
CA LEU A 11 -10.26 -4.16 19.39
C LEU A 11 -10.41 -4.57 17.93
N PHE A 12 -10.98 -5.75 17.67
CA PHE A 12 -11.06 -6.35 16.34
C PHE A 12 -12.44 -6.20 15.72
N GLU A 13 -12.47 -5.83 14.44
CA GLU A 13 -13.68 -5.83 13.64
C GLU A 13 -13.97 -7.23 13.07
N GLN A 14 -15.25 -7.50 12.84
CA GLN A 14 -15.65 -8.65 12.02
C GLN A 14 -15.55 -8.25 10.55
N VAL A 15 -14.75 -8.99 9.79
CA VAL A 15 -14.42 -8.67 8.39
C VAL A 15 -14.88 -9.80 7.48
N ASP A 16 -15.57 -9.45 6.39
CA ASP A 16 -15.91 -10.41 5.33
C ASP A 16 -14.68 -10.66 4.44
N LEU A 17 -14.20 -11.90 4.44
CA LEU A 17 -12.95 -12.35 3.81
C LEU A 17 -13.16 -13.13 2.49
N LYS A 18 -14.29 -12.91 1.80
CA LYS A 18 -14.56 -13.55 0.50
C LYS A 18 -13.56 -13.12 -0.59
N ASP A 19 -13.09 -14.09 -1.37
CA ASP A 19 -12.29 -13.85 -2.58
C ASP A 19 -13.20 -13.51 -3.77
N SER A 20 -13.28 -12.22 -4.09
CA SER A 20 -14.07 -11.73 -5.22
C SER A 20 -13.52 -12.17 -6.58
N LEU A 21 -12.20 -12.40 -6.69
CA LEU A 21 -11.57 -12.84 -7.93
C LEU A 21 -11.91 -14.30 -8.23
N PHE A 22 -12.04 -15.13 -7.19
CA PHE A 22 -12.55 -16.50 -7.34
C PHE A 22 -13.97 -16.51 -7.95
N GLU A 23 -14.88 -15.71 -7.40
CA GLU A 23 -16.25 -15.59 -7.94
C GLU A 23 -16.26 -15.08 -9.40
N LEU A 24 -15.39 -14.12 -9.73
CA LEU A 24 -15.25 -13.63 -11.11
C LEU A 24 -14.76 -14.74 -12.04
N LEU A 25 -13.78 -15.55 -11.63
CA LEU A 25 -13.29 -16.67 -12.44
C LEU A 25 -14.38 -17.71 -12.68
N TYR A 26 -15.23 -17.99 -11.68
CA TYR A 26 -16.32 -18.94 -11.85
C TYR A 26 -17.42 -18.45 -12.79
N SER A 27 -17.70 -17.14 -12.77
CA SER A 27 -18.74 -16.53 -13.61
C SER A 27 -18.27 -16.20 -15.03
N ALA A 28 -17.03 -15.76 -15.21
CA ALA A 28 -16.53 -15.24 -16.48
C ALA A 28 -15.64 -16.22 -17.27
N VAL A 29 -15.02 -17.22 -16.63
CA VAL A 29 -14.05 -18.13 -17.27
C VAL A 29 -14.61 -19.56 -17.39
N PRO A 30 -14.50 -20.21 -18.57
CA PRO A 30 -14.88 -21.61 -18.75
C PRO A 30 -14.13 -22.55 -17.79
N PRO A 31 -14.77 -23.61 -17.25
CA PRO A 31 -14.16 -24.49 -16.24
C PRO A 31 -12.77 -25.04 -16.60
N GLY A 32 -12.54 -25.41 -17.87
CA GLY A 32 -11.25 -25.96 -18.32
C GLY A 32 -10.11 -24.96 -18.43
N SER A 33 -10.39 -23.65 -18.32
CA SER A 33 -9.39 -22.58 -18.45
C SER A 33 -9.16 -21.82 -17.14
N ARG A 34 -9.78 -22.25 -16.03
CA ARG A 34 -9.61 -21.59 -14.73
C ARG A 34 -8.25 -21.96 -14.13
N PRO A 35 -7.46 -20.99 -13.65
CA PRO A 35 -6.22 -21.26 -12.93
C PRO A 35 -6.52 -21.91 -11.58
N LYS A 36 -5.55 -22.70 -11.07
CA LYS A 36 -5.58 -23.20 -9.69
C LYS A 36 -5.28 -22.05 -8.73
N ARG A 37 -6.08 -21.91 -7.67
CA ARG A 37 -5.95 -20.85 -6.67
C ARG A 37 -6.13 -21.43 -5.27
N ASP A 38 -5.21 -21.11 -4.37
CA ASP A 38 -5.25 -21.47 -2.95
C ASP A 38 -5.60 -20.24 -2.07
N ALA A 39 -6.51 -19.39 -2.55
CA ALA A 39 -6.84 -18.11 -1.93
C ALA A 39 -8.01 -18.17 -0.93
N THR A 40 -8.60 -19.35 -0.70
CA THR A 40 -9.63 -19.51 0.34
C THR A 40 -8.97 -19.52 1.72
N PRO A 41 -9.35 -18.61 2.63
CA PRO A 41 -8.76 -18.59 3.97
C PRO A 41 -9.12 -19.88 4.71
N ASN A 42 -8.10 -20.64 5.09
CA ASN A 42 -8.28 -21.76 6.00
C ASN A 42 -8.59 -21.21 7.40
N PRO A 43 -9.44 -21.88 8.20
CA PRO A 43 -9.61 -21.53 9.60
C PRO A 43 -8.25 -21.50 10.29
N ALA A 44 -7.94 -20.40 10.99
CA ALA A 44 -6.72 -20.33 11.76
C ALA A 44 -6.74 -21.40 12.87
N GLU A 45 -5.63 -22.11 13.03
CA GLU A 45 -5.37 -22.96 14.18
C GLU A 45 -5.28 -22.07 15.42
N THR A 46 -5.80 -22.53 16.55
CA THR A 46 -5.68 -21.82 17.83
C THR A 46 -4.25 -21.93 18.36
N LYS A 47 -3.35 -21.12 17.81
CA LYS A 47 -1.94 -21.01 18.20
C LYS A 47 -1.41 -19.60 17.98
N ILE A 48 -0.29 -19.29 18.61
CA ILE A 48 0.51 -18.12 18.25
C ILE A 48 1.34 -18.51 17.02
N TYR A 49 1.08 -17.86 15.89
CA TYR A 49 1.87 -18.03 14.68
C TYR A 49 3.16 -17.24 14.80
N SER A 50 4.28 -17.81 14.39
CA SER A 50 5.55 -17.09 14.30
C SER A 50 5.52 -16.03 13.18
N LEU A 51 6.38 -15.02 13.29
CA LEU A 51 6.55 -14.02 12.23
C LEU A 51 7.05 -14.64 10.92
N GLU A 52 7.76 -15.76 10.99
CA GLU A 52 8.22 -16.51 9.80
C GLU A 52 7.05 -17.21 9.10
N GLU A 53 6.17 -17.89 9.84
CA GLU A 53 4.94 -18.48 9.29
C GLU A 53 4.05 -17.42 8.64
N ILE A 54 3.86 -16.27 9.30
CA ILE A 54 3.10 -15.16 8.72
C ILE A 54 3.82 -14.60 7.49
N GLY A 55 5.15 -14.51 7.52
CA GLY A 55 5.97 -14.08 6.39
C GLY A 55 5.78 -14.94 5.14
N GLN A 56 5.63 -16.26 5.30
CA GLN A 56 5.32 -17.16 4.18
C GLN A 56 3.95 -16.87 3.58
N LEU A 57 2.93 -16.61 4.41
CA LEU A 57 1.59 -16.23 3.94
C LEU A 57 1.58 -14.89 3.20
N VAL A 58 2.41 -13.93 3.64
CA VAL A 58 2.61 -12.65 2.97
C VAL A 58 3.25 -12.86 1.59
N GLN A 59 4.24 -13.74 1.47
CA GLN A 59 4.88 -14.06 0.18
C GLN A 59 3.91 -14.69 -0.83
N THR A 60 2.90 -15.43 -0.37
CA THR A 60 1.87 -16.03 -1.22
C THR A 60 0.64 -15.16 -1.42
N ASN A 61 0.66 -13.90 -0.97
CA ASN A 61 -0.49 -12.97 -1.00
C ASN A 61 -1.76 -13.58 -0.38
N SER A 62 -1.64 -14.32 0.73
CA SER A 62 -2.75 -14.96 1.43
C SER A 62 -3.25 -14.07 2.59
N TRP A 63 -3.66 -12.84 2.27
CA TRP A 63 -3.90 -11.78 3.23
C TRP A 63 -5.07 -12.07 4.18
N ALA A 64 -6.12 -12.75 3.74
CA ALA A 64 -7.22 -13.17 4.60
C ALA A 64 -6.75 -14.14 5.68
N THR A 65 -5.86 -15.07 5.35
CA THR A 65 -5.24 -15.98 6.33
C THR A 65 -4.35 -15.19 7.29
N VAL A 66 -3.62 -14.17 6.81
CA VAL A 66 -2.82 -13.27 7.68
C VAL A 66 -3.72 -12.51 8.67
N VAL A 67 -4.88 -12.01 8.25
CA VAL A 67 -5.86 -11.36 9.15
C VAL A 67 -6.30 -12.31 10.26
N LEU A 68 -6.60 -13.56 9.94
CA LEU A 68 -7.02 -14.57 10.93
C LEU A 68 -5.86 -14.96 11.86
N ALA A 69 -4.70 -15.28 11.31
CA ALA A 69 -3.52 -15.70 12.07
C ALA A 69 -3.02 -14.61 13.03
N THR A 70 -3.01 -13.35 12.59
CA THR A 70 -2.62 -12.22 13.45
C THR A 70 -3.62 -11.96 14.56
N ARG A 71 -4.93 -12.10 14.31
CA ARG A 71 -5.97 -11.97 15.36
C ARG A 71 -5.78 -13.00 16.47
N GLU A 72 -5.66 -14.27 16.07
CA GLU A 72 -5.48 -15.38 17.01
C GLU A 72 -4.19 -15.21 17.80
N SER A 73 -3.10 -14.88 17.11
CA SER A 73 -1.80 -14.63 17.74
C SER A 73 -1.89 -13.52 18.79
N ILE A 74 -2.41 -12.34 18.44
CA ILE A 74 -2.53 -11.20 19.38
C ILE A 74 -3.38 -11.59 20.60
N SER A 75 -4.50 -12.28 20.40
CA SER A 75 -5.42 -12.67 21.49
C SER A 75 -4.78 -13.61 22.52
N LEU A 76 -3.72 -14.34 22.13
CA LEU A 76 -2.99 -15.28 22.98
C LEU A 76 -1.72 -14.68 23.62
N MET A 77 -1.33 -13.44 23.31
CA MET A 77 -0.07 -12.80 23.75
C MET A 77 -0.09 -12.16 25.15
N LYS A 78 -0.74 -12.79 26.14
CA LYS A 78 -0.96 -12.24 27.49
C LYS A 78 0.30 -11.87 28.30
N ASP A 79 1.46 -12.39 27.91
CA ASP A 79 2.73 -12.14 28.62
C ASP A 79 3.86 -11.66 27.69
N GLN A 80 3.53 -11.24 26.47
CA GLN A 80 4.52 -10.78 25.50
C GLN A 80 4.85 -9.29 25.68
N GLU A 81 6.08 -8.94 25.27
CA GLU A 81 6.50 -7.56 25.17
C GLU A 81 5.61 -6.78 24.20
N ILE A 82 5.33 -5.53 24.56
CA ILE A 82 4.47 -4.63 23.78
C ILE A 82 5.02 -4.40 22.38
N GLY A 83 6.35 -4.32 22.24
CA GLY A 83 6.99 -4.22 20.94
C GLY A 83 6.66 -5.40 20.02
N SER A 84 6.55 -6.62 20.57
CA SER A 84 6.11 -7.80 19.81
C SER A 84 4.64 -7.68 19.44
N ILE A 85 3.75 -7.33 20.37
CA ILE A 85 2.31 -7.15 20.10
C ILE A 85 2.08 -6.13 18.98
N LEU A 86 2.79 -5.00 19.02
CA LEU A 86 2.68 -3.96 18.00
C LEU A 86 3.16 -4.41 16.61
N LYS A 87 4.14 -5.32 16.51
CA LYS A 87 4.54 -5.92 15.22
C LYS A 87 3.40 -6.75 14.60
N TYR A 88 2.66 -7.51 15.41
CA TYR A 88 1.50 -8.26 14.92
C TYR A 88 0.36 -7.32 14.54
N TRP A 89 0.16 -6.23 15.29
CA TRP A 89 -0.77 -5.17 14.88
C TRP A 89 -0.38 -4.53 13.55
N THR A 90 0.91 -4.26 13.30
CA THR A 90 1.39 -3.78 11.99
C THR A 90 0.98 -4.75 10.88
N LEU A 91 1.23 -6.05 11.04
CA LEU A 91 0.88 -7.07 10.06
C LEU A 91 -0.63 -7.17 9.86
N ARG A 92 -1.40 -7.10 10.94
CA ARG A 92 -2.86 -7.13 10.90
C ARG A 92 -3.43 -5.96 10.10
N ILE A 93 -3.08 -4.74 10.47
CA ILE A 93 -3.58 -3.53 9.79
C ILE A 93 -3.11 -3.52 8.33
N THR A 94 -1.86 -3.92 8.06
CA THR A 94 -1.38 -4.08 6.67
C THR A 94 -2.23 -5.06 5.88
N SER A 95 -2.52 -6.24 6.44
CA SER A 95 -3.33 -7.25 5.74
C SER A 95 -4.77 -6.78 5.46
N LEU A 96 -5.38 -6.00 6.37
CA LEU A 96 -6.68 -5.38 6.11
C LEU A 96 -6.61 -4.35 4.98
N VAL A 97 -5.54 -3.56 4.92
CA VAL A 97 -5.29 -2.61 3.83
C VAL A 97 -5.13 -3.33 2.49
N GLN A 98 -4.38 -4.43 2.45
CA GLN A 98 -4.19 -5.24 1.23
C GLN A 98 -5.51 -5.85 0.73
N LEU A 99 -6.44 -6.15 1.65
CA LEU A 99 -7.80 -6.61 1.34
C LEU A 99 -8.80 -5.48 1.06
N ARG A 100 -8.34 -4.22 0.97
CA ARG A 100 -9.17 -3.00 0.79
C ARG A 100 -10.24 -2.81 1.87
N LYS A 101 -9.99 -3.34 3.07
CA LYS A 101 -10.87 -3.18 4.23
C LYS A 101 -10.50 -1.91 5.01
N PHE A 102 -10.40 -0.79 4.31
CA PHE A 102 -9.89 0.48 4.86
C PHE A 102 -10.69 0.95 6.07
N TYR A 103 -12.02 0.86 6.02
CA TYR A 103 -12.87 1.21 7.15
C TYR A 103 -12.60 0.34 8.39
N SER A 104 -12.52 -0.98 8.21
CA SER A 104 -12.18 -1.90 9.32
C SER A 104 -10.77 -1.64 9.84
N ALA A 105 -9.79 -1.43 8.96
CA ALA A 105 -8.42 -1.09 9.34
C ALA A 105 -8.35 0.23 10.14
N ASN A 106 -9.07 1.28 9.70
CA ASN A 106 -9.13 2.57 10.38
C ASN A 106 -9.76 2.44 11.77
N LYS A 107 -10.86 1.70 11.87
CA LYS A 107 -11.54 1.49 13.16
C LYS A 107 -10.68 0.70 14.15
N GLU A 108 -10.04 -0.37 13.70
CA GLU A 108 -9.15 -1.16 14.55
C GLU A 108 -7.92 -0.37 15.02
N ILE A 109 -7.29 0.42 14.14
CA ILE A 109 -6.13 1.23 14.54
C ILE A 109 -6.51 2.36 15.50
N CYS A 110 -7.71 2.95 15.35
CA CYS A 110 -8.25 3.92 16.31
C CYS A 110 -8.50 3.26 17.68
N ASN A 111 -9.13 2.08 17.71
CA ASN A 111 -9.34 1.32 18.95
C ASN A 111 -7.99 0.99 19.64
N LEU A 112 -6.98 0.60 18.85
CA LEU A 112 -5.63 0.34 19.35
C LEU A 112 -4.97 1.61 19.88
N GLU A 113 -5.09 2.72 19.17
CA GLU A 113 -4.57 4.03 19.58
C GLU A 113 -5.13 4.45 20.94
N ASP A 114 -6.46 4.40 21.10
CA ASP A 114 -7.13 4.77 22.36
C ASP A 114 -6.67 3.88 23.52
N SER A 115 -6.64 2.57 23.29
CA SER A 115 -6.22 1.57 24.29
C SER A 115 -4.75 1.72 24.68
N TYR A 116 -3.89 1.98 23.70
CA TYR A 116 -2.46 2.20 23.91
C TYR A 116 -2.18 3.50 24.63
N ARG A 117 -2.83 4.59 24.25
CA ARG A 117 -2.73 5.88 24.95
C ARG A 117 -3.10 5.73 26.42
N GLN A 118 -4.23 5.11 26.71
CA GLN A 118 -4.66 4.88 28.09
C GLN A 118 -3.63 4.05 28.86
N TRP A 119 -3.16 2.95 28.27
CA TRP A 119 -2.13 2.10 28.85
C TRP A 119 -0.83 2.87 29.14
N PHE A 120 -0.36 3.67 28.17
CA PHE A 120 0.89 4.43 28.25
C PHE A 120 0.87 5.44 29.41
N PHE A 121 -0.22 6.21 29.54
CA PHE A 121 -0.34 7.22 30.59
C PHE A 121 -0.54 6.59 31.98
N MET A 122 -1.26 5.47 32.08
CA MET A 122 -1.43 4.76 33.37
C MET A 122 -0.11 4.17 33.88
N ASN A 123 0.76 3.69 32.99
CA ASN A 123 2.03 3.06 33.37
C ASN A 123 3.19 4.04 33.55
N LYS A 124 2.91 5.37 33.56
CA LYS A 124 3.90 6.45 33.79
C LYS A 124 5.23 6.21 33.08
N VAL A 125 5.22 5.94 31.77
CA VAL A 125 6.43 5.92 30.92
C VAL A 125 6.99 7.36 30.74
N SER A 126 6.72 8.26 31.69
CA SER A 126 6.91 9.71 31.68
C SER A 126 8.34 10.16 31.97
N GLY A 127 9.34 9.29 31.77
CA GLY A 127 10.73 9.60 32.08
C GLY A 127 11.51 10.28 30.95
N LYS A 128 11.08 10.13 29.68
CA LYS A 128 11.90 10.55 28.52
C LYS A 128 11.14 11.15 27.32
N SER A 129 9.84 10.87 27.14
CA SER A 129 9.03 11.43 26.05
C SER A 129 7.55 11.38 26.44
N SER A 130 6.84 12.51 26.32
CA SER A 130 5.37 12.56 26.44
C SER A 130 4.66 11.96 25.22
N ASN A 131 5.42 11.67 24.14
CA ASN A 131 4.88 11.33 22.84
C ASN A 131 4.78 9.81 22.71
N TRP A 132 3.70 9.23 23.22
CA TRP A 132 3.41 7.78 23.20
C TRP A 132 3.57 7.14 21.80
N ILE A 133 3.33 7.88 20.72
CA ILE A 133 3.41 7.39 19.34
C ILE A 133 4.84 7.02 18.93
N THR A 134 5.87 7.56 19.58
CA THR A 134 7.29 7.26 19.26
C THR A 134 7.71 5.84 19.65
N PHE A 135 6.83 5.11 20.34
CA PHE A 135 7.01 3.72 20.74
C PHE A 135 6.36 2.73 19.78
N TRP A 136 5.57 3.21 18.81
CA TRP A 136 4.98 2.37 17.78
C TRP A 136 6.01 2.03 16.69
N PRO A 137 5.87 0.91 15.96
CA PRO A 137 6.61 0.67 14.72
C PRO A 137 6.32 1.76 13.68
N PHE A 138 7.32 2.14 12.90
CA PHE A 138 7.20 3.29 11.98
C PHE A 138 6.12 3.04 10.93
N GLU A 139 6.07 1.82 10.43
CA GLU A 139 5.09 1.36 9.46
C GLU A 139 3.66 1.46 10.01
N LEU A 140 3.46 1.17 11.30
CA LEU A 140 2.16 1.33 11.96
C LEU A 140 1.76 2.81 12.09
N CYS A 141 2.71 3.70 12.36
CA CYS A 141 2.48 5.13 12.37
C CYS A 141 2.09 5.66 10.98
N ILE A 142 2.75 5.16 9.91
CA ILE A 142 2.40 5.50 8.53
C ILE A 142 0.98 5.01 8.20
N LEU A 143 0.60 3.79 8.61
CA LEU A 143 -0.76 3.29 8.43
C LEU A 143 -1.78 4.16 9.17
N ARG A 144 -1.52 4.50 10.44
CA ARG A 144 -2.37 5.42 11.24
C ARG A 144 -2.56 6.77 10.55
N ALA A 145 -1.49 7.31 9.98
CA ALA A 145 -1.55 8.61 9.33
C ALA A 145 -2.33 8.57 8.01
N ASN A 146 -2.22 7.52 7.21
CA ASN A 146 -2.84 7.47 5.89
C ASN A 146 -4.28 6.92 5.87
N LEU A 147 -4.65 6.06 6.83
CA LEU A 147 -5.96 5.39 6.83
C LEU A 147 -7.20 6.30 6.82
N PRO A 148 -7.23 7.46 7.51
CA PRO A 148 -8.39 8.37 7.48
C PRO A 148 -8.79 8.78 6.05
N TYR A 149 -7.82 9.15 5.22
CA TYR A 149 -8.06 9.46 3.81
C TYR A 149 -8.69 8.29 3.04
N TYR A 150 -8.15 7.07 3.18
CA TYR A 150 -8.65 5.92 2.42
C TYR A 150 -9.99 5.37 2.93
N ALA A 151 -10.28 5.53 4.23
CA ALA A 151 -11.47 4.97 4.86
C ALA A 151 -12.67 5.90 4.79
N GLU A 152 -12.45 7.21 4.95
CA GLU A 152 -13.49 8.20 5.22
C GLU A 152 -13.33 9.46 4.35
N GLU A 153 -12.39 9.47 3.41
CA GLU A 153 -12.02 10.65 2.60
C GLU A 153 -11.55 11.85 3.45
N ASP A 154 -11.15 11.60 4.70
CA ASP A 154 -10.66 12.61 5.64
C ASP A 154 -9.16 12.89 5.40
N ILE A 155 -8.89 13.68 4.37
CA ILE A 155 -7.54 14.10 3.99
C ILE A 155 -6.88 15.00 5.04
N ASP A 156 -7.66 15.85 5.73
CA ASP A 156 -7.16 16.80 6.72
C ASP A 156 -6.54 16.07 7.91
N THR A 157 -7.22 15.06 8.44
CA THR A 157 -6.66 14.23 9.51
C THR A 157 -5.40 13.52 9.04
N SER A 158 -5.36 13.03 7.80
CA SER A 158 -4.16 12.39 7.25
C SER A 158 -2.97 13.34 7.13
N ILE A 159 -3.18 14.55 6.60
CA ILE A 159 -2.15 15.59 6.51
C ILE A 159 -1.64 15.95 7.92
N ASN A 160 -2.54 16.20 8.87
CA ASN A 160 -2.19 16.56 10.24
C ASN A 160 -1.34 15.48 10.92
N ARG A 161 -1.70 14.20 10.75
CA ARG A 161 -0.95 13.07 11.31
C ARG A 161 0.42 12.90 10.66
N ILE A 162 0.56 13.14 9.34
CA ILE A 162 1.87 13.12 8.69
C ILE A 162 2.75 14.28 9.18
N CYS A 163 2.19 15.48 9.31
CA CYS A 163 2.89 16.64 9.85
C CYS A 163 3.39 16.39 11.30
N GLU A 164 2.54 15.79 12.16
CA GLU A 164 2.94 15.34 13.51
C GLU A 164 4.17 14.43 13.45
N LEU A 165 4.19 13.44 12.55
CA LEU A 165 5.32 12.52 12.40
C LEU A 165 6.58 13.22 11.88
N ILE A 166 6.46 14.20 10.99
CA ILE A 166 7.60 14.99 10.49
C ILE A 166 8.24 15.76 11.65
N SER A 167 7.43 16.48 12.44
CA SER A 167 7.94 17.21 13.61
C SER A 167 8.64 16.28 14.61
N LEU A 168 8.08 15.11 14.88
CA LEU A 168 8.71 14.11 15.76
C LEU A 168 10.02 13.56 15.21
N CYS A 169 10.15 13.42 13.88
CA CYS A 169 11.40 13.03 13.23
C CYS A 169 12.46 14.13 13.34
N GLU A 170 12.08 15.39 13.15
CA GLU A 170 12.98 16.55 13.26
C GLU A 170 13.52 16.73 14.68
N GLU A 171 12.71 16.44 15.70
CA GLU A 171 13.12 16.47 17.11
C GLU A 171 14.02 15.29 17.53
N GLY A 172 14.17 14.25 16.70
CA GLY A 172 14.99 13.07 17.00
C GLY A 172 14.41 12.14 18.08
N ASN A 173 13.13 12.29 18.41
CA ASN A 173 12.46 11.69 19.58
C ASN A 173 11.94 10.25 19.36
N TRP A 174 12.45 9.53 18.36
CA TRP A 174 11.98 8.18 18.04
C TRP A 174 12.65 7.08 18.90
N VAL A 175 11.89 6.49 19.83
CA VAL A 175 12.39 5.51 20.82
C VAL A 175 12.74 4.17 20.20
N PHE A 176 12.08 3.76 19.11
CA PHE A 176 12.37 2.48 18.44
C PHE A 176 13.76 2.39 17.78
N VAL A 177 14.60 3.42 17.94
CA VAL A 177 16.02 3.44 17.52
C VAL A 177 16.96 3.42 18.74
N GLU A 178 16.46 3.13 19.94
CA GLU A 178 17.32 2.88 21.10
C GLU A 178 18.15 1.59 20.86
N ASN A 179 19.46 1.68 21.09
CA ASN A 179 20.51 0.65 20.89
C ASN A 179 21.14 0.53 19.49
N VAL A 180 20.90 1.47 18.58
CA VAL A 180 21.65 1.57 17.32
C VAL A 180 22.73 2.65 17.43
N ASN A 181 23.89 2.47 16.79
CA ASN A 181 24.93 3.51 16.81
C ASN A 181 24.39 4.84 16.23
N ASN A 182 24.99 5.97 16.64
CA ASN A 182 24.50 7.30 16.26
C ASN A 182 24.42 7.50 14.73
N PHE A 183 25.36 6.95 13.98
CA PHE A 183 25.40 7.06 12.52
C PHE A 183 24.20 6.38 11.83
N LEU A 184 23.87 5.16 12.26
CA LEU A 184 22.71 4.43 11.77
C LEU A 184 21.41 5.10 12.22
N LYS A 185 21.37 5.65 13.44
CA LYS A 185 20.22 6.43 13.94
C LYS A 185 19.95 7.65 13.05
N GLU A 186 20.97 8.44 12.72
CA GLU A 186 20.86 9.57 11.80
C GLU A 186 20.40 9.13 10.40
N THR A 187 20.97 8.04 9.89
CA THR A 187 20.59 7.48 8.58
C THR A 187 19.11 7.06 8.55
N VAL A 188 18.64 6.37 9.60
CA VAL A 188 17.24 5.92 9.72
C VAL A 188 16.29 7.10 9.84
N ILE A 189 16.61 8.09 10.68
CA ILE A 189 15.78 9.29 10.85
C ILE A 189 15.69 10.06 9.52
N LYS A 190 16.82 10.22 8.81
CA LYS A 190 16.85 10.86 7.49
C LYS A 190 15.93 10.14 6.49
N LYS A 191 16.06 8.82 6.35
CA LYS A 191 15.21 8.02 5.45
C LYS A 191 13.72 8.16 5.79
N ARG A 192 13.37 8.13 7.08
CA ARG A 192 11.98 8.31 7.55
C ARG A 192 11.45 9.70 7.26
N SER A 193 12.23 10.74 7.51
CA SER A 193 11.86 12.13 7.21
C SER A 193 11.56 12.33 5.72
N ILE A 194 12.37 11.70 4.85
CA ILE A 194 12.18 11.74 3.41
C ILE A 194 10.90 11.00 3.01
N GLN A 195 10.67 9.78 3.52
CA GLN A 195 9.44 9.04 3.28
C GLN A 195 8.19 9.83 3.70
N LEU A 196 8.23 10.49 4.86
CA LEU A 196 7.12 11.32 5.35
C LEU A 196 6.88 12.54 4.47
N SER A 197 7.94 13.21 4.03
CA SER A 197 7.84 14.36 3.12
C SER A 197 7.24 13.94 1.77
N ILE A 198 7.59 12.77 1.28
CA ILE A 198 7.05 12.19 0.05
C ILE A 198 5.57 11.84 0.22
N ASN A 199 5.20 11.19 1.33
CA ASN A 199 3.79 10.89 1.63
C ASN A 199 2.96 12.18 1.72
N LEU A 200 3.48 13.21 2.39
CA LEU A 200 2.81 14.51 2.49
C LEU A 200 2.60 15.13 1.12
N ALA A 201 3.64 15.16 0.29
CA ALA A 201 3.54 15.71 -1.06
C ALA A 201 2.53 14.93 -1.93
N GLY A 202 2.49 13.60 -1.80
CA GLY A 202 1.48 12.76 -2.46
C GLY A 202 0.05 13.09 -2.01
N LEU A 203 -0.19 13.27 -0.70
CA LEU A 203 -1.49 13.70 -0.19
C LEU A 203 -1.87 15.09 -0.71
N LEU A 204 -0.94 16.05 -0.70
CA LEU A 204 -1.17 17.41 -1.21
C LEU A 204 -1.43 17.48 -2.71
N LEU A 205 -0.90 16.52 -3.49
CA LEU A 205 -1.23 16.40 -4.92
C LEU A 205 -2.63 15.84 -5.16
N ASN A 206 -3.12 14.96 -4.27
CA ASN A 206 -4.48 14.42 -4.35
C ASN A 206 -5.55 15.41 -3.89
N GLU A 207 -5.17 16.41 -3.09
CA GLU A 207 -6.04 17.52 -2.74
C GLU A 207 -6.20 18.46 -3.97
N ASN A 208 -7.42 18.58 -4.49
CA ASN A 208 -7.67 19.32 -5.73
C ASN A 208 -7.20 20.80 -5.65
N CYS A 209 -6.38 21.18 -6.63
CA CYS A 209 -6.04 22.53 -7.13
C CYS A 209 -5.38 23.55 -6.18
N GLY A 210 -5.28 23.34 -4.87
CA GLY A 210 -4.75 24.34 -3.94
C GLY A 210 -3.23 24.34 -3.75
N PHE A 211 -2.56 23.19 -3.91
CA PHE A 211 -1.22 22.99 -3.35
C PHE A 211 -0.13 22.56 -4.34
N ILE A 212 -0.36 22.62 -5.65
CA ILE A 212 0.64 22.25 -6.68
C ILE A 212 1.98 22.99 -6.46
N SER A 213 1.93 24.30 -6.14
CA SER A 213 3.12 25.10 -5.85
C SER A 213 3.85 24.65 -4.58
N LYS A 214 3.11 24.20 -3.56
CA LYS A 214 3.67 23.71 -2.29
C LYS A 214 4.29 22.32 -2.46
N SER A 215 3.68 21.45 -3.27
CA SER A 215 4.26 20.17 -3.67
C SER A 215 5.58 20.38 -4.43
N HIS A 216 5.65 21.35 -5.34
CA HIS A 216 6.89 21.70 -6.04
C HIS A 216 8.01 22.18 -5.08
N GLU A 217 7.69 23.04 -4.11
CA GLU A 217 8.65 23.48 -3.08
C GLU A 217 9.20 22.29 -2.28
N LEU A 218 8.30 21.39 -1.85
CA LEU A 218 8.68 20.18 -1.12
C LEU A 218 9.55 19.24 -1.96
N PHE A 219 9.19 19.00 -3.23
CA PHE A 219 10.02 18.19 -4.14
C PHE A 219 11.40 18.81 -4.37
N SER A 220 11.47 20.13 -4.52
CA SER A 220 12.74 20.84 -4.67
C SER A 220 13.62 20.69 -3.43
N LYS A 221 13.01 20.78 -2.23
CA LYS A 221 13.71 20.56 -0.95
C LYS A 221 14.21 19.12 -0.82
N VAL A 222 13.39 18.12 -1.16
CA VAL A 222 13.76 16.69 -1.08
C VAL A 222 14.92 16.37 -2.03
N ARG A 223 14.85 16.82 -3.29
CA ARG A 223 15.92 16.62 -4.29
C ARG A 223 17.27 17.21 -3.83
N GLY A 224 17.25 18.33 -3.10
CA GLY A 224 18.44 18.94 -2.52
C GLY A 224 19.10 18.13 -1.38
N LEU A 225 18.38 17.20 -0.75
CA LEU A 225 18.84 16.48 0.45
C LEU A 225 19.42 15.08 0.17
N GLU A 226 19.00 14.41 -0.91
CA GLU A 226 19.36 13.00 -1.16
C GLU A 226 19.93 12.72 -2.57
N GLY A 227 20.01 13.72 -3.45
CA GLY A 227 20.27 13.46 -4.86
C GLY A 227 19.06 12.78 -5.54
N GLN A 228 19.18 12.47 -6.82
CA GLN A 228 18.06 11.92 -7.62
C GLN A 228 17.82 10.44 -7.25
N SER A 229 16.85 10.17 -6.36
CA SER A 229 16.34 8.82 -6.12
C SER A 229 15.23 8.48 -7.13
N GLU A 230 14.96 7.18 -7.33
CA GLU A 230 13.88 6.73 -8.20
C GLU A 230 12.51 7.29 -7.77
N LEU A 231 12.25 7.33 -6.46
CA LEU A 231 11.02 7.86 -5.89
C LEU A 231 10.91 9.39 -6.08
N ASP A 232 12.01 10.14 -5.96
CA ASP A 232 12.04 11.58 -6.31
C ASP A 232 11.72 11.78 -7.80
N ASN A 233 12.33 10.99 -8.68
CA ASN A 233 12.07 11.08 -10.11
C ASN A 233 10.60 10.77 -10.46
N MET A 234 10.02 9.74 -9.82
CA MET A 234 8.60 9.42 -9.98
C MET A 234 7.69 10.59 -9.57
N ASN A 235 7.98 11.22 -8.42
CA ASN A 235 7.21 12.38 -7.96
C ASN A 235 7.27 13.57 -8.92
N TRP A 236 8.44 13.85 -9.49
CA TRP A 236 8.58 14.88 -10.53
C TRP A 236 7.84 14.52 -11.82
N ALA A 237 7.82 13.25 -12.21
CA ALA A 237 7.02 12.81 -13.34
C ALA A 237 5.51 12.98 -13.07
N PHE A 238 5.05 12.68 -11.85
CA PHE A 238 3.67 12.96 -11.42
C PHE A 238 3.36 14.46 -11.31
N TYR A 239 4.33 15.31 -10.97
CA TYR A 239 4.16 16.77 -11.03
C TYR A 239 3.86 17.22 -12.47
N TYR A 240 4.58 16.71 -13.47
CA TYR A 240 4.29 17.01 -14.88
C TYR A 240 2.89 16.54 -15.30
N VAL A 241 2.44 15.38 -14.80
CA VAL A 241 1.05 14.93 -14.97
C VAL A 241 0.07 15.94 -14.35
N ALA A 242 0.32 16.39 -13.12
CA ALA A 242 -0.57 17.31 -12.40
C ALA A 242 -0.72 18.69 -13.09
N ILE A 243 0.32 19.18 -13.76
CA ILE A 243 0.27 20.44 -14.54
C ILE A 243 -0.17 20.24 -15.99
N GLY A 244 -0.46 18.99 -16.40
CA GLY A 244 -0.92 18.66 -17.75
C GLY A 244 0.19 18.64 -18.83
N ASP A 245 1.47 18.63 -18.44
CA ASP A 245 2.58 18.47 -19.39
C ASP A 245 2.85 16.99 -19.65
N TRP A 246 1.97 16.38 -20.44
CA TRP A 246 2.02 14.95 -20.78
C TRP A 246 3.29 14.54 -21.52
N LYS A 247 3.92 15.47 -22.24
CA LYS A 247 5.15 15.19 -22.99
C LYS A 247 6.33 15.06 -22.03
N GLN A 248 6.52 16.03 -21.14
CA GLN A 248 7.57 15.95 -20.12
C GLN A 248 7.33 14.79 -19.15
N ALA A 249 6.07 14.55 -18.77
CA ALA A 249 5.71 13.40 -17.95
C ALA A 249 6.14 12.08 -18.61
N LYS A 250 5.81 11.90 -19.89
CA LYS A 250 6.20 10.70 -20.65
C LYS A 250 7.71 10.52 -20.71
N GLU A 251 8.44 11.57 -21.08
CA GLU A 251 9.91 11.53 -21.17
C GLU A 251 10.55 11.19 -19.82
N ALA A 252 10.03 11.75 -18.72
CA ALA A 252 10.49 11.47 -17.37
C ALA A 252 10.23 10.01 -16.97
N PHE A 253 9.01 9.51 -17.16
CA PHE A 253 8.66 8.12 -16.85
C PHE A 253 9.46 7.11 -17.69
N GLU A 254 9.65 7.35 -18.98
CA GLU A 254 10.50 6.49 -19.82
C GLU A 254 11.97 6.51 -19.38
N GLY A 255 12.47 7.68 -18.94
CA GLY A 255 13.80 7.81 -18.36
C GLY A 255 13.97 6.88 -17.16
N ILE A 256 13.02 6.95 -16.22
CA ILE A 256 13.00 6.13 -14.99
C ILE A 256 12.90 4.64 -15.32
N ALA A 257 11.99 4.27 -16.24
CA ALA A 257 11.79 2.89 -16.65
C ALA A 257 13.07 2.25 -17.21
N ARG A 258 13.92 3.03 -17.92
CA ARG A 258 15.18 2.59 -18.50
C ARG A 258 16.36 2.59 -17.53
N SER A 259 16.36 3.47 -16.52
CA SER A 259 17.51 3.68 -15.63
C SER A 259 17.47 2.87 -14.33
N SER A 260 16.39 2.13 -14.07
CA SER A 260 16.24 1.39 -12.80
C SER A 260 17.32 0.31 -12.63
N GLU A 261 18.07 0.43 -11.53
CA GLU A 261 19.20 -0.46 -11.17
C GLU A 261 18.76 -1.91 -10.94
N SER A 262 17.48 -2.14 -10.60
CA SER A 262 16.89 -3.44 -10.27
C SER A 262 16.15 -4.12 -11.43
N GLY A 263 16.29 -3.62 -12.66
CA GLY A 263 15.49 -4.03 -13.82
C GLY A 263 14.38 -3.02 -14.13
N THR A 264 13.69 -3.16 -15.26
CA THR A 264 12.69 -2.17 -15.74
C THR A 264 11.75 -1.71 -14.63
N ASN A 265 11.59 -0.40 -14.41
CA ASN A 265 10.57 0.09 -13.48
C ASN A 265 9.20 0.09 -14.21
N TYR A 266 8.36 -0.86 -13.86
CA TYR A 266 7.08 -1.08 -14.54
C TYR A 266 6.00 -0.08 -14.14
N ALA A 267 6.06 0.48 -12.93
CA ALA A 267 5.17 1.57 -12.54
C ALA A 267 5.43 2.79 -13.43
N ALA A 268 6.70 3.11 -13.68
CA ALA A 268 7.10 4.15 -14.62
C ALA A 268 6.70 3.80 -16.06
N ALA A 269 6.92 2.56 -16.52
CA ALA A 269 6.51 2.12 -17.86
C ALA A 269 4.98 2.19 -18.07
N ASN A 270 4.20 1.79 -17.06
CA ASN A 270 2.74 1.90 -17.05
C ASN A 270 2.30 3.36 -17.18
N ASN A 271 2.87 4.25 -16.35
CA ASN A 271 2.56 5.68 -16.42
C ASN A 271 3.00 6.33 -17.74
N ALA A 272 4.11 5.88 -18.34
CA ALA A 272 4.52 6.32 -19.68
C ALA A 272 3.51 5.92 -20.75
N ALA A 273 2.97 4.70 -20.68
CA ALA A 273 1.91 4.23 -21.58
C ALA A 273 0.63 5.07 -21.44
N VAL A 274 0.23 5.40 -20.20
CA VAL A 274 -0.90 6.31 -19.92
C VAL A 274 -0.66 7.71 -20.50
N CYS A 275 0.56 8.25 -20.39
CA CYS A 275 0.89 9.51 -21.04
C CYS A 275 0.76 9.41 -22.57
N GLY A 276 1.07 8.25 -23.16
CA GLY A 276 0.81 7.95 -24.58
C GLY A 276 -0.66 8.09 -24.98
N PHE A 277 -1.59 7.70 -24.10
CA PHE A 277 -3.03 7.94 -24.29
C PHE A 277 -3.39 9.42 -24.29
N TYR A 278 -2.90 10.20 -23.32
CA TYR A 278 -3.15 11.65 -23.27
C TYR A 278 -2.53 12.40 -24.45
N LEU A 279 -1.49 11.84 -25.07
CA LEU A 279 -0.91 12.30 -26.33
C LEU A 279 -1.66 11.81 -27.59
N GLY A 280 -2.78 11.10 -27.42
CA GLY A 280 -3.68 10.68 -28.50
C GLY A 280 -3.35 9.35 -29.16
N ASN A 281 -2.50 8.51 -28.56
CA ASN A 281 -2.06 7.24 -29.16
C ASN A 281 -2.51 6.01 -28.35
N VAL A 282 -3.81 5.69 -28.43
CA VAL A 282 -4.41 4.52 -27.77
C VAL A 282 -3.83 3.18 -28.24
N PRO A 283 -3.61 2.93 -29.56
CA PRO A 283 -3.04 1.66 -30.01
C PRO A 283 -1.64 1.40 -29.43
N LEU A 284 -0.80 2.43 -29.35
CA LEU A 284 0.51 2.31 -28.75
C LEU A 284 0.43 2.07 -27.24
N MET A 285 -0.47 2.76 -26.52
CA MET A 285 -0.72 2.47 -25.10
C MET A 285 -1.07 0.99 -24.90
N LEU A 286 -1.99 0.44 -25.69
CA LEU A 286 -2.36 -0.98 -25.57
C LEU A 286 -1.18 -1.90 -25.87
N GLN A 287 -0.38 -1.60 -26.89
CA GLN A 287 0.80 -2.37 -27.24
C GLN A 287 1.86 -2.37 -26.12
N ASP A 288 2.13 -1.19 -25.54
CA ASP A 288 3.11 -1.02 -24.47
C ASP A 288 2.66 -1.75 -23.20
N LEU A 289 1.38 -1.63 -22.83
CA LEU A 289 0.81 -2.34 -21.69
C LEU A 289 0.81 -3.85 -21.89
N ASP A 290 0.42 -4.34 -23.08
CA ASP A 290 0.45 -5.78 -23.36
C ASP A 290 1.88 -6.33 -23.30
N LYS A 291 2.86 -5.57 -23.81
CA LYS A 291 4.28 -5.93 -23.71
C LYS A 291 4.73 -6.06 -22.26
N ILE A 292 4.43 -5.07 -21.40
CA ILE A 292 4.76 -5.13 -19.98
C ILE A 292 4.17 -6.39 -19.33
N MET A 293 2.91 -6.69 -19.63
CA MET A 293 2.22 -7.85 -19.07
C MET A 293 2.75 -9.20 -19.58
N GLN A 294 3.30 -9.25 -20.80
CA GLN A 294 3.92 -10.46 -21.36
C GLN A 294 5.32 -10.71 -20.82
N GLU A 295 6.13 -9.66 -20.66
CA GLU A 295 7.51 -9.77 -20.17
C GLU A 295 7.55 -10.21 -18.70
N MET A 296 6.53 -9.88 -17.92
CA MET A 296 6.45 -10.25 -16.51
C MET A 296 5.02 -10.51 -16.02
N PRO A 297 4.49 -11.72 -16.27
CA PRO A 297 3.11 -12.03 -15.97
C PRO A 297 2.79 -12.02 -14.47
N SER A 298 3.76 -12.30 -13.59
CA SER A 298 3.53 -12.35 -12.14
C SER A 298 3.29 -10.97 -11.52
N ILE A 299 4.18 -10.01 -11.74
CA ILE A 299 4.06 -8.63 -11.24
C ILE A 299 2.90 -7.92 -11.92
N ALA A 300 2.74 -8.11 -13.23
CA ALA A 300 1.62 -7.54 -13.96
C ALA A 300 0.27 -8.12 -13.51
N GLY A 301 0.25 -9.37 -13.10
CA GLY A 301 -0.94 -10.05 -12.59
C GLY A 301 -1.37 -9.56 -11.21
N THR A 302 -0.48 -8.94 -10.43
CA THR A 302 -0.79 -8.39 -9.10
C THR A 302 -0.96 -6.87 -9.08
N ASP A 303 -0.52 -6.16 -10.13
CA ASP A 303 -0.69 -4.70 -10.27
C ASP A 303 -2.05 -4.34 -10.87
N GLU A 304 -2.99 -3.97 -10.00
CA GLU A 304 -4.32 -3.52 -10.40
C GLU A 304 -4.33 -2.26 -11.27
N THR A 305 -3.38 -1.34 -11.06
CA THR A 305 -3.31 -0.10 -11.86
C THR A 305 -2.95 -0.43 -13.29
N LEU A 306 -1.99 -1.34 -13.48
CA LEU A 306 -1.61 -1.84 -14.80
C LEU A 306 -2.77 -2.59 -15.46
N VAL A 307 -3.46 -3.47 -14.72
CA VAL A 307 -4.61 -4.23 -15.25
C VAL A 307 -5.77 -3.29 -15.62
N PHE A 308 -6.05 -2.29 -14.80
CA PHE A 308 -7.07 -1.27 -15.07
C PHE A 308 -6.74 -0.48 -16.35
N ASN A 309 -5.50 0.00 -16.48
CA ASN A 309 -5.06 0.73 -17.66
C ASN A 309 -5.13 -0.14 -18.92
N TYR A 310 -4.74 -1.42 -18.82
CA TYR A 310 -4.88 -2.37 -19.93
C TYR A 310 -6.34 -2.57 -20.33
N CYS A 311 -7.22 -2.84 -19.37
CA CYS A 311 -8.64 -3.03 -19.63
C CYS A 311 -9.29 -1.77 -20.24
N SER A 312 -8.89 -0.59 -19.79
CA SER A 312 -9.33 0.69 -20.36
C SER A 312 -8.83 0.88 -21.80
N ALA A 313 -7.55 0.57 -22.07
CA ALA A 313 -7.01 0.62 -23.43
C ALA A 313 -7.71 -0.38 -24.37
N VAL A 314 -8.05 -1.57 -23.88
CA VAL A 314 -8.85 -2.56 -24.63
C VAL A 314 -10.24 -2.04 -24.94
N GLU A 315 -10.92 -1.40 -23.98
CA GLU A 315 -12.24 -0.77 -24.22
C GLU A 315 -12.20 0.34 -25.26
N LEU A 316 -11.12 1.13 -25.29
CA LEU A 316 -10.97 2.24 -26.21
C LEU A 316 -10.54 1.80 -27.61
N ALA A 317 -9.69 0.78 -27.71
CA ALA A 317 -9.10 0.34 -28.97
C ALA A 317 -9.84 -0.82 -29.65
N CYS A 318 -10.61 -1.61 -28.90
CA CYS A 318 -11.26 -2.82 -29.39
C CYS A 318 -12.78 -2.77 -29.18
N GLY A 319 -13.52 -3.62 -29.90
CA GLY A 319 -14.97 -3.76 -29.73
C GLY A 319 -15.47 -5.20 -29.85
N GLY A 320 -16.72 -5.41 -29.42
CA GLY A 320 -17.45 -6.67 -29.63
C GLY A 320 -16.85 -7.88 -28.90
N SER A 321 -16.92 -9.05 -29.55
CA SER A 321 -16.44 -10.32 -28.98
C SER A 321 -14.93 -10.34 -28.73
N TRP A 322 -14.16 -9.61 -29.54
CA TRP A 322 -12.71 -9.52 -29.39
C TRP A 322 -12.30 -8.81 -28.09
N GLN A 323 -12.92 -7.67 -27.80
CA GLN A 323 -12.73 -6.93 -26.55
C GLN A 323 -13.01 -7.82 -25.32
N ARG A 324 -14.12 -8.56 -25.34
CA ARG A 324 -14.48 -9.50 -24.27
C ARG A 324 -13.44 -10.61 -24.13
N SER A 325 -12.98 -11.18 -25.24
CA SER A 325 -11.97 -12.25 -25.25
C SER A 325 -10.66 -11.81 -24.58
N LEU A 326 -10.16 -10.61 -24.91
CA LEU A 326 -8.95 -10.05 -24.29
C LEU A 326 -9.09 -9.84 -22.78
N LYS A 327 -10.24 -9.34 -22.33
CA LYS A 327 -10.52 -9.16 -20.90
C LYS A 327 -10.62 -10.49 -20.16
N VAL A 328 -11.29 -11.50 -20.74
CA VAL A 328 -11.37 -12.85 -20.14
C VAL A 328 -9.97 -13.46 -20.05
N LYS A 329 -9.15 -13.35 -21.10
CA LYS A 329 -7.74 -13.75 -21.05
C LYS A 329 -7.02 -13.06 -19.90
N LYS A 330 -7.25 -11.76 -19.72
CA LYS A 330 -6.60 -11.01 -18.62
C LYS A 330 -7.07 -11.45 -17.23
N VAL A 331 -8.33 -11.81 -17.06
CA VAL A 331 -8.84 -12.40 -15.81
C VAL A 331 -8.14 -13.72 -15.50
N ILE A 332 -7.87 -14.55 -16.52
CA ILE A 332 -7.13 -15.81 -16.36
C ILE A 332 -5.68 -15.52 -15.93
N ASP A 333 -4.99 -14.61 -16.61
CA ASP A 333 -3.61 -14.23 -16.29
C ASP A 333 -3.51 -13.73 -14.84
N VAL A 334 -4.38 -12.79 -14.43
CA VAL A 334 -4.43 -12.27 -13.05
C VAL A 334 -4.76 -13.38 -12.07
N GLY A 335 -5.73 -14.24 -12.40
CA GLY A 335 -6.13 -15.36 -11.55
C GLY A 335 -5.01 -16.35 -11.21
N GLN A 336 -3.96 -16.41 -12.03
CA GLN A 336 -2.79 -17.25 -11.81
C GLN A 336 -1.80 -16.69 -10.78
N TRP A 337 -1.76 -15.36 -10.60
CA TRP A 337 -0.71 -14.69 -9.82
C TRP A 337 -1.24 -13.86 -8.65
N ALA A 338 -2.42 -13.26 -8.77
CA ALA A 338 -3.04 -12.47 -7.72
C ALA A 338 -3.47 -13.34 -6.53
N GLY A 339 -3.21 -12.84 -5.33
CA GLY A 339 -3.75 -13.42 -4.10
C GLY A 339 -5.22 -13.09 -3.89
N ASP A 340 -5.63 -13.07 -2.63
CA ASP A 340 -6.92 -12.52 -2.23
C ASP A 340 -6.89 -10.99 -2.19
N GLY A 341 -8.08 -10.36 -2.17
CA GLY A 341 -8.22 -8.91 -2.09
C GLY A 341 -8.18 -8.17 -3.41
N PHE A 342 -7.82 -8.79 -4.54
CA PHE A 342 -7.71 -8.14 -5.85
C PHE A 342 -9.03 -7.44 -6.27
N ASP A 343 -8.97 -6.17 -6.67
CA ASP A 343 -10.13 -5.40 -7.10
C ASP A 343 -10.60 -5.85 -8.49
N ILE A 344 -11.60 -6.72 -8.51
CA ILE A 344 -12.22 -7.20 -9.74
C ILE A 344 -12.93 -6.09 -10.55
N LYS A 345 -13.18 -4.92 -9.96
CA LYS A 345 -13.81 -3.80 -10.68
C LYS A 345 -12.94 -3.31 -11.83
N VAL A 346 -11.64 -3.60 -11.85
CA VAL A 346 -10.75 -3.23 -12.96
C VAL A 346 -11.15 -3.87 -14.30
N PHE A 347 -11.82 -5.03 -14.27
CA PHE A 347 -12.15 -5.76 -15.50
C PHE A 347 -13.39 -5.25 -16.23
N LYS A 348 -14.28 -4.50 -15.56
CA LYS A 348 -15.63 -4.05 -16.01
C LYS A 348 -16.09 -4.70 -17.32
N PHE A 349 -16.86 -5.78 -17.26
CA PHE A 349 -17.51 -6.31 -18.44
C PHE A 349 -18.71 -5.42 -18.76
N SER A 350 -18.64 -4.64 -19.85
CA SER A 350 -19.82 -3.94 -20.39
C SER A 350 -20.88 -5.00 -20.70
N GLY A 351 -22.09 -4.81 -20.14
CA GLY A 351 -23.24 -5.71 -20.31
C GLY A 351 -23.76 -5.75 -21.73
#